data_AF-A0A4Q9Y6G7-F1
#
_entry.id   AF-A0A4Q9Y6G7-F1
#
_cell.length_a   1.000
_cell.length_b   1.000
_cell.length_c   1.000
_cell.angle_alpha   90.00
_cell.angle_beta   90.00
_cell.angle_gamma   90.00
#
_symmetry.space_group_name_H-M   'P 1'
#
loop_
_entity.id
_entity.type
_entity.pdbx_description
1 polymer ?
#
loop_
_entity_poly.entity_id
_entity_poly.type
_entity_poly.pdbx_seq_one_letter_code
_entity_poly.pdbx_strand_id
1 'polypeptide(L)'
;MTDVTFNSTFAVTLQHELHQPVLSLPLSLQIGDLTRLTTDGPAQLANSADDPIVKQALATLKSQVKPGAVLRVWWSTMPDDWVGFDWLCQQLVDTDAQLRQVMVPLSQVITQPGLALQSLAELSEILPEDIAHYLQLAQVVSKNEQRAHSYEWQALVAENAPLRVNLNGHLVSVAADFYDSLLERQIQPGRPVVQIIGEMLMRYSLGLPDWWYRARIQHILSTRG
;
A
#
# COMPACT_ATOMS: atom_id res chain seq x y z
N MET A 1 -12.66 6.39 -17.16
CA MET A 1 -12.27 5.39 -16.14
C MET A 1 -11.12 5.99 -15.37
N THR A 2 -11.18 5.99 -14.04
CA THR A 2 -10.08 6.51 -13.21
C THR A 2 -9.19 5.35 -12.78
N ASP A 3 -7.89 5.48 -12.97
CA ASP A 3 -6.91 4.56 -12.38
C ASP A 3 -6.53 5.01 -10.97
N VAL A 4 -6.50 4.08 -10.03
CA VAL A 4 -6.20 4.31 -8.61
C VAL A 4 -5.02 3.44 -8.18
N THR A 5 -4.11 3.97 -7.38
CA THR A 5 -3.04 3.19 -6.73
C THR A 5 -2.70 3.80 -5.38
N PHE A 6 -2.14 2.99 -4.47
CA PHE A 6 -1.69 3.43 -3.15
C PHE A 6 -0.19 3.80 -3.13
N ASN A 7 0.52 3.54 -4.23
CA ASN A 7 1.93 3.86 -4.41
C ASN A 7 2.10 5.12 -5.29
N SER A 8 2.55 6.23 -4.70
CA SER A 8 2.73 7.51 -5.41
C SER A 8 3.76 7.47 -6.54
N THR A 9 4.85 6.73 -6.38
CA THR A 9 5.86 6.60 -7.43
C THR A 9 5.28 5.85 -8.62
N PHE A 10 4.58 4.75 -8.37
CA PHE A 10 3.89 4.00 -9.42
C PHE A 10 2.78 4.81 -10.10
N ALA A 11 2.09 5.69 -9.38
CA ALA A 11 1.09 6.57 -9.97
C ALA A 11 1.67 7.46 -11.09
N VAL A 12 2.91 7.94 -10.92
CA VAL A 12 3.62 8.72 -11.95
C VAL A 12 3.91 7.86 -13.18
N THR A 13 4.39 6.62 -12.97
CA THR A 13 4.62 5.65 -14.07
C THR A 13 3.33 5.36 -14.84
N LEU A 14 2.23 5.07 -14.12
CA LEU A 14 0.92 4.84 -14.72
C LEU A 14 0.42 6.06 -15.50
N GLN A 15 0.56 7.27 -14.94
CA GLN A 15 0.09 8.49 -15.60
C GLN A 15 0.88 8.76 -16.88
N HIS A 16 2.20 8.53 -16.85
CA HIS A 16 3.07 8.66 -18.02
C HIS A 16 2.61 7.72 -19.14
N GLU A 17 2.42 6.44 -18.83
CA GLU A 17 2.13 5.41 -19.83
C GLU A 17 0.69 5.42 -20.33
N LEU A 18 -0.28 5.61 -19.43
CA LEU A 18 -1.70 5.57 -19.81
C LEU A 18 -2.19 6.88 -20.43
N HIS A 19 -1.38 7.95 -20.35
CA HIS A 19 -1.73 9.30 -20.82
C HIS A 19 -3.07 9.82 -20.28
N GLN A 20 -3.40 9.46 -19.03
CA GLN A 20 -4.62 9.86 -18.34
C GLN A 20 -4.35 10.12 -16.85
N PRO A 21 -5.19 10.91 -16.17
CA PRO A 21 -5.04 11.13 -14.74
C PRO A 21 -5.11 9.82 -13.94
N VAL A 22 -4.16 9.66 -13.03
CA VAL A 22 -4.12 8.57 -12.05
C VAL A 22 -4.29 9.18 -10.67
N LEU A 23 -5.19 8.62 -9.88
CA LEU A 23 -5.42 9.02 -8.51
C LEU A 23 -4.47 8.23 -7.59
N SER A 24 -3.44 8.90 -7.09
CA SER A 24 -2.59 8.36 -6.03
C SER A 24 -3.24 8.56 -4.66
N LEU A 25 -3.30 7.50 -3.86
CA LEU A 25 -3.80 7.49 -2.49
C LEU A 25 -2.73 6.95 -1.54
N PRO A 26 -1.68 7.73 -1.21
CA PRO A 26 -0.59 7.29 -0.34
C PRO A 26 -1.03 7.29 1.13
N LEU A 27 -1.91 6.36 1.48
CA LEU A 27 -2.57 6.34 2.77
C LEU A 27 -1.69 5.74 3.86
N SER A 28 -0.71 4.89 3.52
CA SER A 28 0.18 4.22 4.49
C SER A 28 -0.58 3.46 5.58
N LEU A 29 -1.66 2.75 5.19
CA LEU A 29 -2.60 2.06 6.09
C LEU A 29 -2.03 0.78 6.71
N GLN A 30 -0.93 0.25 6.17
CA GLN A 30 -0.21 -0.82 6.88
C GLN A 30 0.37 -0.37 8.23
N ILE A 31 0.52 0.94 8.49
CA ILE A 31 1.09 1.47 9.74
C ILE A 31 0.09 2.36 10.47
N GLY A 32 0.00 2.18 11.79
CA GLY A 32 -0.65 3.11 12.71
C GLY A 32 -2.16 2.91 12.85
N ASP A 33 -2.84 3.95 13.31
CA ASP A 33 -4.27 3.91 13.61
C ASP A 33 -5.12 3.99 12.33
N LEU A 34 -5.98 3.00 12.08
CA LEU A 34 -6.90 2.99 10.94
C LEU A 34 -8.18 3.81 11.18
N THR A 35 -8.54 4.07 12.45
CA THR A 35 -9.73 4.86 12.79
C THR A 35 -9.63 6.29 12.28
N ARG A 36 -8.41 6.74 11.97
CA ARG A 36 -8.10 7.99 11.28
C ARG A 36 -8.87 8.25 9.98
N LEU A 37 -9.33 7.19 9.30
CA LEU A 37 -10.14 7.29 8.07
C LEU A 37 -11.62 6.99 8.30
N THR A 38 -12.04 6.71 9.55
CA THR A 38 -13.41 6.32 9.91
C THR A 38 -14.24 7.44 10.53
N THR A 39 -13.60 8.44 11.13
CA THR A 39 -14.27 9.61 11.71
C THR A 39 -14.08 10.85 10.84
N ASP A 40 -15.11 11.65 10.65
CA ASP A 40 -15.04 12.98 10.01
C ASP A 40 -14.25 14.04 10.85
N GLY A 41 -13.46 13.61 11.84
CA GLY A 41 -12.63 14.45 12.72
C GLY A 41 -11.13 14.33 12.44
N PRO A 42 -10.29 15.26 12.92
CA PRO A 42 -8.86 15.29 12.64
C PRO A 42 -8.16 14.10 13.28
N ALA A 43 -7.98 13.07 12.46
CA ALA A 43 -7.09 11.95 12.65
C ALA A 43 -5.74 12.33 13.27
N GLN A 44 -5.42 11.78 14.44
CA GLN A 44 -4.04 11.74 14.91
C GLN A 44 -3.31 10.63 14.18
N LEU A 45 -2.14 10.97 13.64
CA LEU A 45 -1.52 10.20 12.59
C LEU A 45 -0.15 9.70 12.96
N ALA A 46 0.17 8.52 12.44
CA ALA A 46 1.46 8.33 11.82
C ALA A 46 1.49 9.19 10.53
N ASN A 47 1.83 10.47 10.66
CA ASN A 47 2.14 11.47 9.61
C ASN A 47 1.14 11.87 8.48
N SER A 48 -0.01 11.23 8.16
CA SER A 48 -0.64 11.42 6.81
C SER A 48 -2.09 11.97 6.59
N ALA A 49 -3.13 11.80 7.40
CA ALA A 49 -4.48 12.31 7.10
C ALA A 49 -4.64 13.84 7.24
N ASP A 50 -3.69 14.53 7.86
CA ASP A 50 -3.58 15.99 7.88
C ASP A 50 -2.71 16.52 6.74
N ASP A 51 -2.05 15.63 6.01
CA ASP A 51 -1.29 15.95 4.82
C ASP A 51 -2.22 16.53 3.75
N PRO A 52 -1.97 17.77 3.27
CA PRO A 52 -2.74 18.37 2.19
C PRO A 52 -2.87 17.48 0.94
N ILE A 53 -1.85 16.66 0.65
CA ILE A 53 -1.84 15.75 -0.50
C ILE A 53 -2.91 14.67 -0.31
N VAL A 54 -2.95 14.03 0.86
CA VAL A 54 -3.93 12.97 1.18
C VAL A 54 -5.34 13.56 1.22
N LYS A 55 -5.53 14.72 1.86
CA LYS A 55 -6.83 15.41 1.89
C LYS A 55 -7.35 15.71 0.48
N GLN A 56 -6.48 16.23 -0.39
CA GLN A 56 -6.83 16.53 -1.78
C GLN A 56 -7.13 15.25 -2.57
N ALA A 57 -6.38 14.17 -2.36
CA ALA A 57 -6.62 12.90 -3.04
C ALA A 57 -7.95 12.26 -2.60
N LEU A 58 -8.27 12.30 -1.31
CA LEU A 58 -9.57 11.83 -0.78
C LEU A 58 -10.74 12.69 -1.30
N ALA A 59 -10.58 14.01 -1.36
CA ALA A 59 -11.59 14.89 -1.96
C ALA A 59 -11.78 14.59 -3.46
N THR A 60 -10.68 14.34 -4.17
CA THR A 60 -10.71 13.93 -5.58
C THR A 60 -11.44 12.61 -5.75
N LEU A 61 -11.16 11.59 -4.93
CA LEU A 61 -11.88 10.31 -4.93
C LEU A 61 -13.38 10.55 -4.78
N LYS A 62 -13.80 11.25 -3.72
CA LYS A 62 -15.21 11.56 -3.46
C LYS A 62 -15.89 12.24 -4.65
N SER A 63 -15.19 13.16 -5.33
CA SER A 63 -15.72 13.85 -6.51
C SER A 63 -15.88 12.96 -7.76
N GLN A 64 -15.13 11.87 -7.84
CA GLN A 64 -15.11 10.95 -8.97
C GLN A 64 -16.06 9.76 -8.78
N VAL A 65 -16.38 9.41 -7.54
CA VAL A 65 -17.36 8.37 -7.20
C VAL A 65 -18.77 8.92 -7.44
N LYS A 66 -19.23 8.79 -8.69
CA LYS A 66 -20.59 9.12 -9.14
C LYS A 66 -21.32 7.85 -9.58
N PRO A 67 -22.67 7.85 -9.63
CA PRO A 67 -23.40 6.71 -10.17
C PRO A 67 -22.90 6.30 -11.56
N GLY A 68 -22.53 5.03 -11.74
CA GLY A 68 -21.98 4.50 -12.99
C GLY A 68 -20.51 4.85 -13.27
N ALA A 69 -19.80 5.54 -12.36
CA ALA A 69 -18.36 5.76 -12.50
C ALA A 69 -17.60 4.42 -12.53
N VAL A 70 -16.52 4.35 -13.31
CA VAL A 70 -15.67 3.15 -13.40
C VAL A 70 -14.28 3.49 -12.90
N LEU A 71 -13.85 2.80 -11.85
CA LEU A 71 -12.51 2.88 -11.28
C LEU A 71 -11.75 1.60 -11.60
N ARG A 72 -10.44 1.70 -11.82
CA ARG A 72 -9.51 0.57 -11.90
C ARG A 72 -8.43 0.76 -10.85
N VAL A 73 -8.41 -0.09 -9.84
CA VAL A 73 -7.39 -0.06 -8.79
C VAL A 73 -6.25 -1.01 -9.12
N TRP A 74 -5.03 -0.50 -9.00
CA TRP A 74 -3.80 -1.27 -9.11
C TRP A 74 -3.26 -1.52 -7.71
N TRP A 75 -3.01 -2.77 -7.39
CA TRP A 75 -2.59 -3.17 -6.06
C TRP A 75 -1.77 -4.46 -6.13
N SER A 76 -1.08 -4.80 -5.05
CA SER A 76 -0.27 -6.00 -4.93
C SER A 76 -0.48 -6.66 -3.57
N THR A 77 0.22 -7.75 -3.32
CA THR A 77 0.25 -8.39 -2.01
C THR A 77 1.09 -7.63 -0.97
N MET A 78 1.62 -6.45 -1.29
CA MET A 78 2.23 -5.57 -0.29
C MET A 78 1.17 -5.12 0.72
N PRO A 79 1.49 -5.05 2.03
CA PRO A 79 0.45 -4.79 3.03
C PRO A 79 -0.22 -3.42 2.86
N ASP A 80 0.51 -2.40 2.42
CA ASP A 80 -0.09 -1.08 2.19
C ASP A 80 -1.10 -1.07 1.05
N ASP A 81 -0.77 -1.73 -0.06
CA ASP A 81 -1.65 -1.88 -1.22
C ASP A 81 -2.90 -2.71 -0.85
N TRP A 82 -2.71 -3.80 -0.11
CA TRP A 82 -3.79 -4.70 0.29
C TRP A 82 -4.78 -3.99 1.21
N VAL A 83 -4.30 -3.38 2.31
CA VAL A 83 -5.18 -2.64 3.23
C VAL A 83 -5.84 -1.46 2.50
N GLY A 84 -5.13 -0.82 1.56
CA GLY A 84 -5.68 0.20 0.68
C GLY A 84 -6.84 -0.30 -0.17
N PHE A 85 -6.72 -1.50 -0.75
CA PHE A 85 -7.77 -2.14 -1.54
C PHE A 85 -9.01 -2.46 -0.68
N ASP A 86 -8.80 -3.02 0.52
CA ASP A 86 -9.88 -3.29 1.48
C ASP A 86 -10.62 -1.99 1.85
N TRP A 87 -9.86 -0.94 2.16
CA TRP A 87 -10.39 0.39 2.45
C TRP A 87 -11.19 0.96 1.27
N LEU A 88 -10.67 0.87 0.04
CA LEU A 88 -11.36 1.38 -1.15
C LEU A 88 -12.67 0.62 -1.38
N CYS A 89 -12.68 -0.70 -1.19
CA CYS A 89 -13.90 -1.51 -1.25
C CYS A 89 -14.93 -1.04 -0.21
N GLN A 90 -14.51 -0.73 1.03
CA GLN A 90 -15.38 -0.12 2.03
C GLN A 90 -15.96 1.22 1.59
N GLN A 91 -15.18 2.08 0.92
CA GLN A 91 -15.68 3.39 0.44
C GLN A 91 -16.72 3.25 -0.68
N LEU A 92 -16.66 2.16 -1.45
CA LEU A 92 -17.48 1.97 -2.65
C LEU A 92 -18.67 1.02 -2.44
N VAL A 93 -18.73 0.32 -1.31
CA VAL A 93 -19.69 -0.79 -1.06
C VAL A 93 -21.16 -0.37 -1.26
N ASP A 94 -21.52 0.83 -0.81
CA ASP A 94 -22.88 1.39 -0.89
C ASP A 94 -23.07 2.34 -2.08
N THR A 95 -22.17 2.29 -3.07
CA THR A 95 -22.20 3.16 -4.25
C THR A 95 -22.49 2.36 -5.52
N ASP A 96 -23.03 3.02 -6.55
CA ASP A 96 -23.21 2.45 -7.90
C ASP A 96 -21.94 2.52 -8.75
N ALA A 97 -20.79 2.87 -8.17
CA ALA A 97 -19.51 2.83 -8.88
C ALA A 97 -19.12 1.38 -9.18
N GLN A 98 -18.57 1.18 -10.37
CA GLN A 98 -17.97 -0.08 -10.81
C GLN A 98 -16.48 -0.05 -10.48
N LEU A 99 -15.99 -1.16 -9.92
CA LEU A 99 -14.58 -1.35 -9.60
C LEU A 99 -14.00 -2.46 -10.45
N ARG A 100 -12.88 -2.17 -11.10
CA ARG A 100 -11.98 -3.15 -11.69
C ARG A 100 -10.70 -3.18 -10.88
N GLN A 101 -10.02 -4.32 -10.86
CA GLN A 101 -8.73 -4.47 -10.22
C GLN A 101 -7.67 -4.96 -11.21
N VAL A 102 -6.44 -4.52 -11.00
CA VAL A 102 -5.22 -5.13 -11.52
C VAL A 102 -4.38 -5.52 -10.31
N MET A 103 -4.48 -6.79 -9.91
CA MET A 103 -3.64 -7.35 -8.85
C MET A 103 -2.32 -7.79 -9.47
N VAL A 104 -1.25 -7.04 -9.22
CA VAL A 104 0.08 -7.30 -9.77
C VAL A 104 0.76 -8.39 -8.93
N PRO A 105 1.19 -9.51 -9.53
CA PRO A 105 2.00 -10.50 -8.83
C PRO A 105 3.41 -9.94 -8.59
N LEU A 106 3.84 -9.92 -7.33
CA LEU A 106 5.20 -9.50 -6.97
C LEU A 106 6.26 -10.55 -7.29
N SER A 107 5.85 -11.80 -7.55
CA SER A 107 6.75 -12.84 -8.05
C SER A 107 6.06 -13.61 -9.16
N GLN A 108 6.72 -13.66 -10.32
CA GLN A 108 6.18 -14.33 -11.49
C GLN A 108 7.30 -14.79 -12.43
N VAL A 109 6.98 -15.79 -13.25
CA VAL A 109 7.86 -16.20 -14.36
C VAL A 109 7.56 -15.30 -15.55
N ILE A 110 8.58 -14.61 -16.04
CA ILE A 110 8.52 -13.80 -17.26
C ILE A 110 9.24 -14.53 -18.39
N THR A 111 8.80 -14.31 -19.63
CA THR A 111 9.42 -14.89 -20.84
C THR A 111 10.00 -13.84 -21.79
N GLN A 112 9.76 -12.56 -21.51
CA GLN A 112 10.30 -11.42 -22.26
C GLN A 112 10.94 -10.44 -21.27
N PRO A 113 12.14 -9.90 -21.55
CA PRO A 113 12.98 -10.14 -22.73
C PRO A 113 13.68 -11.52 -22.75
N GLY A 114 13.53 -12.31 -21.68
CA GLY A 114 14.01 -13.68 -21.59
C GLY A 114 13.37 -14.43 -20.42
N LEU A 115 13.58 -15.74 -20.33
CA LEU A 115 13.05 -16.55 -19.24
C LEU A 115 13.73 -16.17 -17.91
N ALA A 116 12.97 -15.62 -16.98
CA ALA A 116 13.45 -15.27 -15.65
C ALA A 116 12.34 -15.41 -14.60
N LEU A 117 12.74 -15.61 -13.34
CA LEU A 117 11.86 -15.37 -12.20
C LEU A 117 11.99 -13.89 -11.83
N GLN A 118 10.97 -13.10 -12.13
CA GLN A 118 10.90 -11.71 -11.71
C GLN A 118 10.43 -11.65 -10.25
N SER A 119 11.06 -10.78 -9.47
CA SER A 119 10.62 -10.41 -8.13
C SER A 119 10.59 -8.88 -8.06
N LEU A 120 9.44 -8.33 -7.69
CA LEU A 120 9.25 -6.91 -7.43
C LEU A 120 9.16 -6.69 -5.92
N ALA A 121 9.88 -5.70 -5.40
CA ALA A 121 9.75 -5.27 -4.01
C ALA A 121 8.40 -4.56 -3.77
N GLU A 122 7.96 -3.78 -4.75
CA GLU A 122 6.72 -3.02 -4.73
C GLU A 122 6.35 -2.56 -6.15
N LEU A 123 5.17 -1.98 -6.33
CA LEU A 123 4.68 -1.54 -7.64
C LEU A 123 5.55 -0.47 -8.31
N SER A 124 6.36 0.27 -7.54
CA SER A 124 7.23 1.34 -8.09
C SER A 124 8.34 0.81 -8.99
N GLU A 125 8.67 -0.49 -8.90
CA GLU A 125 9.66 -1.17 -9.75
C GLU A 125 9.12 -1.59 -11.12
N ILE A 126 7.81 -1.41 -11.36
CA ILE A 126 7.22 -1.67 -12.68
C ILE A 126 7.69 -0.60 -13.66
N LEU A 127 8.25 -1.05 -14.78
CA LEU A 127 8.66 -0.19 -15.87
C LEU A 127 7.45 0.24 -16.73
N PRO A 128 7.48 1.44 -17.35
CA PRO A 128 6.38 1.90 -18.21
C PRO A 128 5.98 0.88 -19.28
N GLU A 129 6.96 0.28 -19.96
CA GLU A 129 6.75 -0.71 -21.03
C GLU A 129 6.02 -1.98 -20.58
N ASP A 130 6.04 -2.31 -19.29
CA ASP A 130 5.40 -3.51 -18.73
C ASP A 130 3.93 -3.28 -18.36
N ILE A 131 3.46 -2.04 -18.29
CA ILE A 131 2.08 -1.72 -17.88
C ILE A 131 1.06 -2.39 -18.80
N ALA A 132 1.33 -2.44 -20.11
CA ALA A 132 0.45 -3.10 -21.08
C ALA A 132 0.30 -4.61 -20.82
N HIS A 133 1.33 -5.25 -20.26
CA HIS A 133 1.27 -6.65 -19.84
C HIS A 133 0.34 -6.82 -18.64
N TYR A 134 0.54 -6.05 -17.56
CA TYR A 134 -0.28 -6.14 -16.36
C TYR A 134 -1.73 -5.72 -16.56
N LEU A 135 -2.01 -4.81 -17.50
CA LEU A 135 -3.37 -4.45 -17.89
C LEU A 135 -4.22 -5.64 -18.34
N GLN A 136 -3.60 -6.71 -18.84
CA GLN A 136 -4.29 -7.92 -19.26
C GLN A 136 -4.86 -8.71 -18.06
N LEU A 137 -4.35 -8.45 -16.85
CA LEU A 137 -4.85 -9.00 -15.59
C LEU A 137 -6.10 -8.27 -15.07
N ALA A 138 -6.58 -7.22 -15.75
CA ALA A 138 -7.66 -6.39 -15.27
C ALA A 138 -9.01 -7.12 -15.17
N GLN A 139 -9.49 -7.36 -13.95
CA GLN A 139 -10.73 -8.07 -13.66
C GLN A 139 -11.79 -7.15 -13.05
N VAL A 140 -13.06 -7.51 -13.19
CA VAL A 140 -14.17 -6.81 -12.51
C VAL A 140 -14.23 -7.31 -11.07
N VAL A 141 -14.27 -6.38 -10.11
CA VAL A 141 -14.51 -6.69 -8.70
C VAL A 141 -16.02 -6.74 -8.48
N SER A 142 -16.55 -7.93 -8.21
CA SER A 142 -18.00 -8.11 -8.01
C SER A 142 -18.49 -7.37 -6.75
N LYS A 143 -19.79 -7.09 -6.66
CA LYS A 143 -20.35 -6.46 -5.43
C LYS A 143 -20.20 -7.36 -4.19
N ASN A 144 -20.22 -8.69 -4.36
CA ASN A 144 -19.96 -9.62 -3.27
C ASN A 144 -18.50 -9.59 -2.82
N GLU A 145 -17.56 -9.50 -3.76
CA GLU A 145 -16.13 -9.37 -3.48
C GLU A 145 -15.82 -8.03 -2.79
N GLN A 146 -16.35 -6.91 -3.31
CA GLN A 146 -16.24 -5.60 -2.63
C GLN A 146 -16.76 -5.66 -1.18
N ARG A 147 -17.90 -6.34 -0.96
CA ARG A 147 -18.47 -6.49 0.38
C ARG A 147 -17.63 -7.38 1.29
N ALA A 148 -17.03 -8.45 0.77
CA ALA A 148 -16.09 -9.28 1.52
C ALA A 148 -14.87 -8.48 1.97
N HIS A 149 -14.23 -7.74 1.06
CA HIS A 149 -13.10 -6.85 1.37
C HIS A 149 -13.48 -5.71 2.34
N SER A 150 -14.71 -5.20 2.26
CA SER A 150 -15.25 -4.26 3.25
C SER A 150 -15.33 -4.86 4.66
N TYR A 151 -15.62 -6.16 4.80
CA TYR A 151 -15.59 -6.83 6.10
C TYR A 151 -14.17 -7.01 6.63
N GLU A 152 -13.22 -7.36 5.77
CA GLU A 152 -11.79 -7.41 6.14
C GLU A 152 -11.30 -6.04 6.65
N TRP A 153 -11.63 -4.96 5.94
CA TRP A 153 -11.35 -3.60 6.41
C TRP A 153 -11.92 -3.32 7.81
N GLN A 154 -13.20 -3.66 8.05
CA GLN A 154 -13.84 -3.46 9.35
C GLN A 154 -13.16 -4.26 10.46
N ALA A 155 -12.73 -5.49 10.18
CA ALA A 155 -11.97 -6.31 11.12
C ALA A 155 -10.62 -5.67 11.46
N LEU A 156 -9.87 -5.20 10.47
CA LEU A 156 -8.58 -4.52 10.69
C LEU A 156 -8.72 -3.22 11.50
N VAL A 157 -9.81 -2.47 11.28
CA VAL A 157 -10.17 -1.29 12.06
C VAL A 157 -10.52 -1.67 13.50
N ALA A 158 -11.26 -2.76 13.72
CA ALA A 158 -11.61 -3.23 15.05
C ALA A 158 -10.39 -3.71 15.84
N GLU A 159 -9.45 -4.40 15.19
CA GLU A 159 -8.18 -4.82 15.79
C GLU A 159 -7.26 -3.64 16.08
N ASN A 160 -7.25 -2.66 15.17
CA ASN A 160 -6.46 -1.43 15.21
C ASN A 160 -4.97 -1.58 15.62
N ALA A 161 -4.32 -2.68 15.25
CA ALA A 161 -2.92 -2.92 15.59
C ALA A 161 -1.98 -1.86 14.98
N PRO A 162 -0.81 -1.59 15.57
CA PRO A 162 0.10 -0.56 15.07
C PRO A 162 0.76 -0.88 13.72
N LEU A 163 0.75 -2.15 13.29
CA LEU A 163 1.35 -2.61 12.04
C LEU A 163 0.51 -3.75 11.45
N ARG A 164 0.40 -3.79 10.12
CA ARG A 164 -0.16 -4.91 9.35
C ARG A 164 0.90 -5.44 8.43
N VAL A 165 0.98 -6.76 8.33
CA VAL A 165 1.96 -7.47 7.52
C VAL A 165 1.29 -8.57 6.71
N ASN A 166 1.85 -8.91 5.56
CA ASN A 166 1.44 -10.09 4.82
C ASN A 166 2.30 -11.27 5.29
N LEU A 167 1.68 -12.23 5.98
CA LEU A 167 2.32 -13.46 6.41
C LEU A 167 1.66 -14.63 5.70
N ASN A 168 2.42 -15.28 4.81
CA ASN A 168 1.98 -16.44 4.02
C ASN A 168 0.69 -16.20 3.22
N GLY A 169 0.50 -14.99 2.67
CA GLY A 169 -0.70 -14.66 1.90
C GLY A 169 -1.89 -14.25 2.77
N HIS A 170 -1.66 -13.87 4.02
CA HIS A 170 -2.68 -13.36 4.93
C HIS A 170 -2.26 -12.03 5.50
N LEU A 171 -3.19 -11.08 5.51
CA LEU A 171 -2.99 -9.80 6.18
C LEU A 171 -3.18 -10.00 7.68
N VAL A 172 -2.12 -9.72 8.46
CA VAL A 172 -2.08 -9.99 9.89
C VAL A 172 -1.75 -8.70 10.64
N SER A 173 -2.58 -8.36 11.62
CA SER A 173 -2.34 -7.33 12.62
C SER A 173 -1.25 -7.77 13.60
N VAL A 174 -0.18 -6.99 13.73
CA VAL A 174 0.99 -7.30 14.56
C VAL A 174 1.42 -6.10 15.40
N ALA A 175 2.20 -6.38 16.44
CA ALA A 175 2.80 -5.35 17.27
C ALA A 175 3.83 -4.51 16.49
N ALA A 176 4.11 -3.30 16.99
CA ALA A 176 4.99 -2.34 16.31
C ALA A 176 6.44 -2.82 16.21
N ASP A 177 6.84 -3.74 17.08
CA ASP A 177 8.16 -4.33 17.21
C ASP A 177 8.32 -5.64 16.40
N PHE A 178 7.33 -6.02 15.59
CA PHE A 178 7.33 -7.29 14.85
C PHE A 178 8.63 -7.55 14.06
N TYR A 179 9.19 -6.50 13.43
CA TYR A 179 10.45 -6.59 12.68
C TYR A 179 11.69 -6.16 13.47
N ASP A 180 11.56 -5.79 14.75
CA ASP A 180 12.69 -5.27 15.53
C ASP A 180 13.84 -6.29 15.58
N SER A 181 13.55 -7.58 15.74
CA SER A 181 14.58 -8.62 15.73
C SER A 181 15.43 -8.67 14.44
N LEU A 182 14.88 -8.23 13.29
CA LEU A 182 15.64 -8.08 12.05
C LEU A 182 16.50 -6.82 12.06
N LEU A 183 15.95 -5.69 12.54
CA LEU A 183 16.67 -4.42 12.68
C LEU A 183 17.84 -4.55 13.65
N GLU A 184 17.62 -5.19 14.78
CA GLU A 184 18.60 -5.44 15.82
C GLU A 184 19.84 -6.18 15.32
N ARG A 185 19.68 -7.11 14.38
CA ARG A 185 20.79 -7.83 13.73
C ARG A 185 21.64 -6.94 12.83
N GLN A 186 21.08 -5.85 12.33
CA GLN A 186 21.80 -4.89 11.46
C GLN A 186 22.47 -3.76 12.26
N ILE A 187 22.01 -3.50 13.49
CA ILE A 187 22.57 -2.47 14.38
C ILE A 187 23.93 -2.93 14.91
N GLN A 188 24.98 -2.18 14.57
CA GLN A 188 26.36 -2.41 15.01
C GLN A 188 26.98 -1.12 15.55
N PRO A 189 27.91 -1.18 16.51
CA PRO A 189 28.60 0.00 17.02
C PRO A 189 29.26 0.82 15.90
N GLY A 190 29.06 2.14 15.92
CA GLY A 190 29.65 3.06 14.93
C GLY A 190 28.97 3.06 13.56
N ARG A 191 27.94 2.24 13.35
CA ARG A 191 27.25 2.14 12.06
C ARG A 191 26.18 3.23 11.89
N PRO A 192 26.17 4.01 10.79
CA PRO A 192 25.14 5.02 10.56
C PRO A 192 23.75 4.41 10.32
N VAL A 193 22.71 5.03 10.89
CA VAL A 193 21.30 4.62 10.71
C VAL A 193 20.92 4.54 9.22
N VAL A 194 21.37 5.50 8.41
CA VAL A 194 21.08 5.51 6.96
C VAL A 194 21.60 4.27 6.23
N GLN A 195 22.76 3.74 6.64
CA GLN A 195 23.32 2.52 6.05
C GLN A 195 22.49 1.30 6.44
N ILE A 196 22.04 1.24 7.69
CA ILE A 196 21.16 0.17 8.18
C ILE A 196 19.84 0.18 7.39
N ILE A 197 19.23 1.35 7.20
CA ILE A 197 17.98 1.46 6.44
C ILE A 197 18.20 1.04 4.99
N GLY A 198 19.27 1.50 4.34
CA GLY A 198 19.58 1.12 2.96
C GLY A 198 19.70 -0.40 2.78
N GLU A 199 20.36 -1.08 3.72
CA GLU A 199 20.45 -2.55 3.68
C GLU A 199 19.13 -3.25 3.97
N MET A 200 18.32 -2.73 4.89
CA MET A 200 17.00 -3.29 5.17
C MET A 200 16.10 -3.24 3.93
N LEU A 201 16.11 -2.09 3.23
CA LEU A 201 15.36 -1.90 1.99
C LEU A 201 15.83 -2.85 0.89
N MET A 202 17.16 -2.98 0.69
CA MET A 202 17.70 -3.85 -0.35
C MET A 202 17.52 -5.34 -0.08
N ARG A 203 17.52 -5.76 1.19
CA ARG A 203 17.56 -7.18 1.56
C ARG A 203 16.19 -7.80 1.80
N TYR A 204 15.27 -7.04 2.40
CA TYR A 204 14.03 -7.61 2.93
C TYR A 204 12.77 -7.06 2.27
N SER A 205 12.84 -5.93 1.55
CA SER A 205 11.69 -5.36 0.83
C SER A 205 10.39 -5.35 1.64
N LEU A 206 10.43 -4.91 2.90
CA LEU A 206 9.27 -4.99 3.82
C LEU A 206 8.12 -4.04 3.45
N GLY A 207 8.30 -3.19 2.42
CA GLY A 207 7.32 -2.18 2.00
C GLY A 207 7.14 -1.02 2.97
N LEU A 208 8.00 -0.87 3.98
CA LEU A 208 7.90 0.17 5.00
C LEU A 208 8.67 1.43 4.58
N PRO A 209 8.20 2.63 4.89
CA PRO A 209 8.88 3.88 4.54
C PRO A 209 10.11 4.15 5.43
N ASP A 210 11.09 4.94 4.93
CA ASP A 210 12.33 5.29 5.67
C ASP A 210 12.05 5.79 7.09
N TRP A 211 11.04 6.65 7.26
CA TRP A 211 10.71 7.22 8.56
C TRP A 211 10.29 6.16 9.58
N TRP A 212 9.67 5.06 9.14
CA TRP A 212 9.27 3.96 10.01
C TRP A 212 10.52 3.24 10.53
N TYR A 213 11.45 2.89 9.64
CA TYR A 213 12.71 2.27 10.02
C TYR A 213 13.51 3.16 10.96
N ARG A 214 13.62 4.45 10.65
CA ARG A 214 14.32 5.43 11.46
C ARG A 214 13.75 5.50 12.87
N ALA A 215 12.41 5.58 12.99
CA ALA A 215 11.73 5.62 14.28
C ALA A 215 11.97 4.34 15.09
N ARG A 216 11.85 3.15 14.47
CA ARG A 216 12.12 1.88 15.16
C ARG A 216 13.57 1.73 15.59
N ILE A 217 14.54 2.06 14.73
CA ILE A 217 15.97 2.00 15.06
C ILE A 217 16.29 2.95 16.23
N GLN A 218 15.76 4.18 16.21
CA GLN A 218 15.93 5.12 17.32
C GLN A 218 15.34 4.58 18.63
N HIS A 219 14.15 3.98 18.57
CA HIS A 219 13.52 3.35 19.72
C HIS A 219 14.37 2.21 20.31
N ILE A 220 14.87 1.30 19.47
CA ILE A 220 15.77 0.21 19.87
C ILE A 220 17.04 0.77 20.53
N LEU A 221 17.65 1.81 19.93
CA LEU A 221 18.87 2.42 20.49
C LEU A 221 18.62 3.11 21.84
N SER A 222 17.44 3.70 22.05
CA SER A 222 17.08 4.35 23.31
C SER A 222 16.74 3.38 24.45
N THR A 223 16.32 2.16 24.12
CA THR A 223 15.90 1.13 25.11
C THR A 223 17.02 0.15 25.46
N ARG A 224 18.11 0.14 24.68
CA ARG A 224 19.34 -0.62 24.96
C ARG A 224 20.28 0.07 25.97
N GLY A 225 19.96 1.29 26.40
CA GLY A 225 20.73 2.10 27.35
C GLY A 225 20.42 1.77 28.81
#